data_AF-A0A957NVY3-F1
#
_entry.id   AF-A0A957NVY3-F1
#
_cell.length_a   1.000
_cell.length_b   1.000
_cell.length_c   1.000
_cell.angle_alpha   90.00
_cell.angle_beta   90.00
_cell.angle_gamma   90.00
#
_symmetry.space_group_name_H-M   'P 1'
#
loop_
_entity.id
_entity.type
_entity.pdbx_description
1 polymer ?
#
loop_
_entity_poly.entity_id
_entity_poly.type
_entity_poly.pdbx_seq_one_letter_code
_entity_poly.pdbx_strand_id
1 'polypeptide(L)'
;MSQQVQMQQTAVEAPVRKNGGMAKAEERAKRRHYIEQRRLVRRIALQGLFEIDVTSHAPGTVVDWRLADNELDAESVQFLRWLVSGVITNMPSLNAVIAQFAPEWPVEQLAVIDRNILRLSLFEIGSAKSDTPPKVVINEAVELAKAFGGDSSPRFINGVLGAALDSIHNKLV
;
A
#
# COMPACT_ATOMS: atom_id res chain seq x y z
N MET A 1 -75.10 27.84 -20.00
CA MET A 1 -75.04 26.80 -18.96
C MET A 1 -74.28 25.63 -19.56
N SER A 2 -72.97 25.77 -19.70
CA SER A 2 -71.94 25.39 -18.73
C SER A 2 -71.42 23.99 -19.03
N GLN A 3 -70.27 24.00 -19.70
CA GLN A 3 -69.35 22.88 -19.85
C GLN A 3 -69.04 22.25 -18.49
N GLN A 4 -68.95 20.92 -18.42
CA GLN A 4 -67.89 20.30 -17.65
C GLN A 4 -67.59 18.90 -18.18
N VAL A 5 -66.42 18.85 -18.80
CA VAL A 5 -65.63 17.67 -19.15
C VAL A 5 -65.13 17.03 -17.86
N GLN A 6 -65.14 15.70 -17.78
CA GLN A 6 -64.19 15.01 -16.91
C GLN A 6 -63.67 13.75 -17.60
N MET A 7 -62.53 13.94 -18.27
CA MET A 7 -61.61 12.90 -18.68
C MET A 7 -61.09 12.18 -17.43
N GLN A 8 -61.22 10.86 -17.37
CA GLN A 8 -60.38 10.04 -16.50
C GLN A 8 -59.03 9.87 -17.19
N GLN A 9 -58.01 10.48 -16.63
CA GLN A 9 -56.61 10.27 -16.96
C GLN A 9 -55.90 9.70 -15.72
N THR A 10 -54.92 8.83 -16.00
CA THR A 10 -53.75 8.44 -15.16
C THR A 10 -54.01 7.43 -14.04
N ALA A 11 -53.15 6.44 -13.78
CA ALA A 11 -51.73 6.30 -14.08
C ALA A 11 -51.35 4.84 -14.38
N VAL A 12 -50.57 4.63 -15.45
CA VAL A 12 -49.75 3.43 -15.60
C VAL A 12 -48.54 3.65 -14.70
N GLU A 13 -48.40 2.87 -13.62
CA GLU A 13 -47.20 2.90 -12.79
C GLU A 13 -45.99 2.49 -13.64
N ALA A 14 -45.06 3.43 -13.82
CA ALA A 14 -43.77 3.16 -14.43
C ALA A 14 -42.95 2.26 -13.48
N PRO A 15 -42.19 1.28 -13.99
CA PRO A 15 -41.36 0.46 -13.14
C PRO A 15 -40.25 1.31 -12.52
N VAL A 16 -40.16 1.28 -11.19
CA VAL A 16 -39.07 1.89 -10.41
C VAL A 16 -37.73 1.40 -10.96
N ARG A 17 -37.00 2.28 -11.65
CA ARG A 17 -35.68 1.96 -12.21
C ARG A 17 -34.64 1.91 -11.09
N LYS A 18 -34.16 0.69 -10.81
CA LYS A 18 -32.94 0.25 -10.11
C LYS A 18 -32.00 1.35 -9.56
N ASN A 19 -32.16 1.72 -8.30
CA ASN A 19 -31.17 2.49 -7.51
C ASN A 19 -29.87 1.70 -7.17
N GLY A 20 -29.84 0.37 -7.38
CA GLY A 20 -28.69 -0.46 -7.00
C GLY A 20 -27.44 -0.36 -7.88
N GLY A 21 -27.55 0.25 -9.08
CA GLY A 21 -26.42 0.39 -10.01
C GLY A 21 -25.45 1.51 -9.62
N MET A 22 -25.99 2.66 -9.18
CA MET A 22 -25.19 3.84 -8.80
C MET A 22 -24.42 3.61 -7.49
N ALA A 23 -25.05 3.00 -6.48
CA ALA A 23 -24.39 2.67 -5.21
C ALA A 23 -23.17 1.74 -5.40
N LYS A 24 -23.27 0.72 -6.27
CA LYS A 24 -22.14 -0.18 -6.60
C LYS A 24 -21.01 0.53 -7.36
N ALA A 25 -21.33 1.52 -8.18
CA ALA A 25 -20.32 2.28 -8.92
C ALA A 25 -19.53 3.21 -7.99
N GLU A 26 -20.21 3.87 -7.05
CA GLU A 26 -19.60 4.74 -6.04
C GLU A 26 -18.69 3.95 -5.10
N GLU A 27 -19.14 2.79 -4.61
CA GLU A 27 -18.33 1.91 -3.76
C GLU A 27 -17.05 1.44 -4.47
N ARG A 28 -17.15 1.07 -5.75
CA ARG A 28 -15.99 0.72 -6.58
C ARG A 28 -15.04 1.90 -6.76
N ALA A 29 -15.55 3.12 -6.90
CA ALA A 29 -14.72 4.32 -7.02
C ALA A 29 -13.96 4.60 -5.73
N LYS A 30 -14.64 4.53 -4.58
CA LYS A 30 -14.02 4.67 -3.25
C LYS A 30 -12.92 3.63 -3.04
N ARG A 31 -13.19 2.37 -3.37
CA ARG A 31 -12.19 1.29 -3.26
C ARG A 31 -10.98 1.51 -4.16
N ARG A 32 -11.18 1.97 -5.40
CA ARG A 32 -10.08 2.32 -6.29
C ARG A 32 -9.25 3.47 -5.71
N HIS A 33 -9.91 4.52 -5.23
CA HIS A 33 -9.23 5.65 -4.61
C HIS A 33 -8.39 5.21 -3.41
N TYR A 34 -8.94 4.37 -2.53
CA TYR A 34 -8.21 3.78 -1.41
C TYR A 34 -6.95 3.04 -1.86
N ILE A 35 -7.07 2.15 -2.86
CA ILE A 35 -5.93 1.39 -3.37
C ILE A 35 -4.85 2.31 -3.92
N GLU A 36 -5.23 3.33 -4.71
CA GLU A 36 -4.27 4.29 -5.27
C GLU A 36 -3.57 5.12 -4.19
N GLN A 37 -4.27 5.52 -3.12
CA GLN A 37 -3.64 6.18 -1.98
C GLN A 37 -2.64 5.27 -1.27
N ARG A 38 -2.98 4.00 -1.04
CA ARG A 38 -2.05 3.03 -0.42
C ARG A 38 -0.79 2.84 -1.26
N ARG A 39 -0.92 2.80 -2.59
CA ARG A 39 0.21 2.73 -3.53
C ARG A 39 1.07 3.98 -3.48
N LEU A 40 0.44 5.15 -3.51
CA LEU A 40 1.12 6.43 -3.39
C LEU A 40 1.92 6.52 -2.09
N VAL A 41 1.29 6.20 -0.96
CA VAL A 41 1.95 6.26 0.35
C VAL A 41 3.14 5.30 0.44
N ARG A 42 3.06 4.08 -0.11
CA ARG A 42 4.22 3.16 -0.15
C ARG A 42 5.39 3.74 -0.96
N ARG A 43 5.12 4.43 -2.06
CA ARG A 43 6.17 5.14 -2.85
C ARG A 43 6.82 6.25 -2.02
N ILE A 44 6.01 7.07 -1.36
CA ILE A 44 6.50 8.16 -0.50
C ILE A 44 7.32 7.60 0.68
N ALA A 45 6.87 6.50 1.30
CA ALA A 45 7.58 5.82 2.36
C ALA A 45 8.95 5.30 1.88
N LEU A 46 9.01 4.67 0.70
CA LEU A 46 10.26 4.21 0.09
C LEU A 46 11.26 5.36 -0.12
N GLN A 47 10.79 6.49 -0.67
CA GLN A 47 11.63 7.68 -0.87
C GLN A 47 12.17 8.23 0.45
N GLY A 48 11.31 8.33 1.47
CA GLY A 48 11.73 8.79 2.80
C GLY A 48 12.74 7.84 3.45
N LEU A 49 12.52 6.53 3.37
CA LEU A 49 13.46 5.53 3.89
C LEU A 49 14.80 5.53 3.15
N PHE A 50 14.77 5.70 1.83
CA PHE A 50 16.00 5.87 1.04
C PHE A 50 16.80 7.08 1.53
N GLU A 51 16.15 8.24 1.70
CA GLU A 51 16.80 9.45 2.20
C GLU A 51 17.40 9.25 3.59
N ILE A 52 16.67 8.60 4.50
CA ILE A 52 17.16 8.29 5.85
C ILE A 52 18.40 7.38 5.79
N ASP A 53 18.42 6.41 4.88
CA ASP A 53 19.53 5.47 4.73
C ASP A 53 20.81 6.09 4.14
N VAL A 54 20.67 7.12 3.28
CA VAL A 54 21.82 7.72 2.54
C VAL A 54 22.27 9.07 3.09
N THR A 55 21.54 9.62 4.06
CA THR A 55 21.85 10.91 4.68
C THR A 55 21.93 10.78 6.20
N SER A 56 22.10 11.91 6.90
CA SER A 56 21.99 11.99 8.36
C SER A 56 20.74 12.74 8.81
N HIS A 57 19.74 12.88 7.93
CA HIS A 57 18.49 13.56 8.28
C HIS A 57 17.69 12.74 9.31
N ALA A 58 17.11 13.45 10.28
CA ALA A 58 16.29 12.81 11.30
C ALA A 58 15.00 12.24 10.67
N PRO A 59 14.59 10.99 10.98
CA PRO A 59 13.42 10.36 10.37
C PRO A 59 12.13 11.18 10.51
N GLY A 60 11.91 11.82 11.66
CA GLY A 60 10.75 12.69 11.87
C GLY A 60 10.71 13.86 10.91
N THR A 61 11.86 14.52 10.71
CA THR A 61 12.01 15.64 9.77
C THR A 61 11.76 15.20 8.33
N VAL A 62 12.31 14.06 7.91
CA VAL A 62 12.08 13.51 6.56
C VAL A 62 10.59 13.25 6.36
N VAL A 63 9.90 12.64 7.33
CA VAL A 63 8.45 12.41 7.25
C VAL A 63 7.69 13.73 7.12
N ASP A 64 8.04 14.75 7.91
CA ASP A 64 7.37 16.05 7.86
C ASP A 64 7.58 16.74 6.50
N TRP A 65 8.76 16.62 5.89
CA TRP A 65 8.98 17.11 4.52
C TRP A 65 8.16 16.33 3.49
N ARG A 66 8.11 15.00 3.58
CA ARG A 66 7.27 14.19 2.69
C ARG A 66 5.78 14.57 2.80
N LEU A 67 5.32 14.93 3.99
CA LEU A 67 3.95 15.41 4.23
C LEU A 67 3.71 16.84 3.72
N ALA A 68 4.73 17.70 3.75
CA ALA A 68 4.64 19.04 3.17
C ALA A 68 4.62 19.02 1.63
N ASP A 69 5.33 18.07 1.02
CA ASP A 69 5.43 17.92 -0.44
C ASP A 69 4.24 17.19 -1.07
N ASN A 70 3.37 16.56 -0.27
CA ASN A 70 2.29 15.70 -0.78
C ASN A 70 0.95 16.00 -0.09
N GLU A 71 -0.10 16.19 -0.88
CA GLU A 71 -1.47 16.32 -0.37
C GLU A 71 -2.05 14.94 -0.04
N LEU A 72 -1.98 14.56 1.24
CA LEU A 72 -2.49 13.29 1.76
C LEU A 72 -3.68 13.50 2.70
N ASP A 73 -4.66 12.61 2.62
CA ASP A 73 -5.74 12.56 3.60
C ASP A 73 -5.25 12.03 4.96
N ALA A 74 -6.05 12.21 6.01
CA ALA A 74 -5.65 11.86 7.37
C ALA A 74 -5.31 10.36 7.55
N GLU A 75 -5.94 9.48 6.79
CA GLU A 75 -5.65 8.04 6.82
C GLU A 75 -4.29 7.73 6.18
N SER A 76 -4.02 8.35 5.03
CA SER A 76 -2.75 8.23 4.30
C SER A 76 -1.57 8.81 5.09
N VAL A 77 -1.77 9.92 5.80
CA VAL A 77 -0.79 10.48 6.74
C VAL A 77 -0.45 9.49 7.84
N GLN A 78 -1.47 8.88 8.46
CA GLN A 78 -1.27 7.87 9.51
C GLN A 78 -0.54 6.64 8.96
N PHE A 79 -0.92 6.19 7.76
CA PHE A 79 -0.29 5.05 7.10
C PHE A 79 1.18 5.32 6.77
N LEU A 80 1.53 6.51 6.26
CA LEU A 80 2.91 6.90 6.00
C LEU A 80 3.74 6.90 7.29
N ARG A 81 3.24 7.55 8.34
CA ARG A 81 3.92 7.61 9.64
C ARG A 81 4.13 6.21 10.21
N TRP A 82 3.12 5.35 10.11
CA TRP A 82 3.17 3.97 10.56
C TRP A 82 4.22 3.15 9.82
N LEU A 83 4.26 3.22 8.49
CA LEU A 83 5.26 2.52 7.68
C LEU A 83 6.68 2.95 8.03
N VAL A 84 6.96 4.25 7.97
CA VAL A 84 8.33 4.76 8.18
C VAL A 84 8.80 4.52 9.61
N SER A 85 7.99 4.89 10.62
CA SER A 85 8.38 4.66 12.03
C SER A 85 8.53 3.17 12.33
N GLY A 86 7.63 2.34 11.81
CA GLY A 86 7.67 0.90 11.97
C GLY A 86 8.94 0.27 11.41
N VAL A 87 9.35 0.65 10.21
CA VAL A 87 10.61 0.20 9.61
C VAL A 87 11.80 0.64 10.44
N ILE A 88 11.87 1.91 10.84
CA ILE A 88 13.00 2.44 11.63
C ILE A 88 13.12 1.73 12.98
N THR A 89 12.01 1.56 13.71
CA THR A 89 12.02 0.90 15.02
C THR A 89 12.37 -0.59 14.93
N ASN A 90 11.98 -1.27 13.84
CA ASN A 90 12.21 -2.70 13.67
C ASN A 90 13.41 -3.01 12.76
N MET A 91 14.21 -2.02 12.39
CA MET A 91 15.28 -2.18 11.40
C MET A 91 16.23 -3.35 11.72
N PRO A 92 16.69 -3.57 12.97
CA PRO A 92 17.57 -4.70 13.28
C PRO A 92 16.91 -6.07 13.02
N SER A 93 15.63 -6.24 13.39
CA SER A 93 14.91 -7.50 13.19
C SER A 93 14.59 -7.73 11.71
N LEU A 94 14.19 -6.67 10.99
CA LEU A 94 13.97 -6.72 9.55
C LEU A 94 15.25 -7.09 8.80
N ASN A 95 16.39 -6.49 9.15
CA ASN A 95 17.69 -6.85 8.56
C ASN A 95 18.04 -8.32 8.84
N ALA A 96 17.79 -8.83 10.05
CA ALA A 96 18.05 -10.24 10.37
C ALA A 96 17.20 -11.20 9.51
N VAL A 97 15.93 -10.86 9.28
CA VAL A 97 15.05 -11.62 8.37
C VAL A 97 15.58 -11.55 6.94
N ILE A 98 15.97 -10.36 6.46
CA ILE A 98 16.55 -10.23 5.11
C ILE A 98 17.80 -11.09 4.96
N ALA A 99 18.73 -11.05 5.93
CA ALA A 99 19.95 -11.85 5.91
C ALA A 99 19.66 -13.37 5.86
N GLN A 100 18.57 -13.82 6.49
CA GLN A 100 18.16 -15.22 6.44
C GLN A 100 17.71 -15.67 5.04
N PHE A 101 17.00 -14.80 4.30
CA PHE A 101 16.38 -15.14 3.02
C PHE A 101 17.14 -14.63 1.79
N ALA A 102 18.15 -13.78 1.98
CA ALA A 102 19.09 -13.32 0.97
C ALA A 102 20.55 -13.59 1.39
N PRO A 103 20.95 -14.85 1.64
CA PRO A 103 22.22 -15.17 2.30
C PRO A 103 23.46 -14.91 1.44
N GLU A 104 23.30 -14.77 0.12
CA GLU A 104 24.41 -14.52 -0.81
C GLU A 104 25.05 -13.14 -0.62
N TRP A 105 24.31 -12.17 -0.05
CA TRP A 105 24.75 -10.79 0.10
C TRP A 105 24.50 -10.30 1.52
N PRO A 106 25.51 -9.74 2.21
CA PRO A 106 25.28 -8.95 3.41
C PRO A 106 24.24 -7.86 3.13
N VAL A 107 23.33 -7.62 4.07
CA VAL A 107 22.20 -6.69 3.91
C VAL A 107 22.70 -5.29 3.53
N GLU A 108 23.85 -4.90 4.06
CA GLU A 108 24.51 -3.61 3.80
C GLU A 108 24.99 -3.46 2.35
N GLN A 109 25.27 -4.58 1.66
CA GLN A 109 25.72 -4.61 0.27
C GLN A 109 24.57 -4.61 -0.74
N LEU A 110 23.33 -4.86 -0.29
CA LEU A 110 22.16 -4.72 -1.14
C LEU A 110 22.01 -3.27 -1.62
N ALA A 111 21.54 -3.11 -2.85
CA ALA A 111 21.13 -1.80 -3.35
C ALA A 111 20.16 -1.15 -2.36
N VAL A 112 20.38 0.12 -2.03
CA VAL A 112 19.62 0.82 -0.96
C VAL A 112 18.11 0.79 -1.24
N ILE A 113 17.70 0.87 -2.50
CA ILE A 113 16.30 0.74 -2.91
C ILE A 113 15.77 -0.66 -2.58
N ASP A 114 16.45 -1.72 -3.03
CA ASP A 114 16.00 -3.10 -2.80
C ASP A 114 15.93 -3.43 -1.31
N ARG A 115 16.94 -3.01 -0.54
CA ARG A 115 16.95 -3.14 0.93
C ARG A 115 15.74 -2.47 1.56
N ASN A 116 15.41 -1.25 1.16
CA ASN A 116 14.27 -0.52 1.73
C ASN A 116 12.92 -1.07 1.28
N ILE A 117 12.80 -1.59 0.05
CA ILE A 117 11.60 -2.32 -0.38
C ILE A 117 11.40 -3.56 0.49
N LEU A 118 12.44 -4.37 0.72
CA LEU A 118 12.36 -5.55 1.57
C LEU A 118 11.95 -5.19 3.01
N ARG A 119 12.60 -4.19 3.62
CA ARG A 119 12.27 -3.72 4.98
C ARG A 119 10.81 -3.28 5.08
N LEU A 120 10.36 -2.45 4.13
CA LEU A 120 9.01 -1.92 4.10
C LEU A 120 7.97 -3.05 4.00
N SER A 121 8.16 -3.97 3.06
CA SER A 121 7.24 -5.08 2.82
C SER A 121 7.24 -6.09 3.96
N LEU A 122 8.39 -6.43 4.52
CA LEU A 122 8.48 -7.34 5.67
C LEU A 122 7.84 -6.74 6.92
N PHE A 123 8.02 -5.45 7.17
CA PHE A 123 7.33 -4.75 8.26
C PHE A 123 5.81 -4.83 8.08
N GLU A 124 5.32 -4.50 6.88
CA GLU A 124 3.89 -4.49 6.61
C GLU A 124 3.27 -5.90 6.69
N ILE A 125 3.95 -6.93 6.17
CA ILE A 125 3.51 -8.34 6.25
C ILE A 125 3.52 -8.84 7.70
N GLY A 126 4.55 -8.51 8.47
CA GLY A 126 4.72 -8.99 9.84
C GLY A 126 3.84 -8.29 10.87
N SER A 127 3.10 -7.24 10.49
CA SER A 127 2.32 -6.46 11.42
C SER A 127 0.86 -6.89 11.48
N ALA A 128 0.39 -7.24 12.69
CA ALA A 128 -1.03 -7.53 12.94
C ALA A 128 -1.96 -6.32 12.73
N LYS A 129 -1.40 -5.11 12.61
CA LYS A 129 -2.15 -3.88 12.30
C LYS A 129 -2.36 -3.66 10.79
N SER A 130 -1.70 -4.46 9.94
CA SER A 130 -1.85 -4.37 8.50
C SER A 130 -3.20 -4.97 8.07
N ASP A 131 -3.95 -4.19 7.30
CA ASP A 131 -5.18 -4.61 6.64
C ASP A 131 -4.92 -5.15 5.22
N THR A 132 -3.68 -5.07 4.74
CA THR A 132 -3.30 -5.49 3.39
C THR A 132 -2.88 -6.96 3.38
N PRO A 133 -3.52 -7.83 2.59
CA PRO A 133 -3.13 -9.24 2.50
C PRO A 133 -1.65 -9.39 2.07
N PRO A 134 -0.88 -10.34 2.64
CA PRO A 134 0.55 -10.48 2.35
C PRO A 134 0.89 -10.58 0.85
N LYS A 135 0.08 -11.33 0.07
CA LYS A 135 0.26 -11.45 -1.38
C LYS A 135 0.11 -10.12 -2.12
N VAL A 136 -0.76 -9.22 -1.63
CA VAL A 136 -0.89 -7.87 -2.20
C VAL A 136 0.35 -7.05 -1.85
N VAL A 137 0.85 -7.12 -0.62
CA VAL A 137 2.09 -6.43 -0.23
C VAL A 137 3.26 -6.86 -1.10
N ILE A 138 3.42 -8.16 -1.37
CA ILE A 138 4.48 -8.69 -2.26
C ILE A 138 4.33 -8.13 -3.68
N ASN A 139 3.11 -8.13 -4.24
CA ASN A 139 2.89 -7.57 -5.56
C ASN A 139 3.26 -6.08 -5.62
N GLU A 140 2.85 -5.28 -4.63
CA GLU A 140 3.20 -3.86 -4.56
C GLU A 140 4.71 -3.64 -4.37
N ALA A 141 5.41 -4.53 -3.65
CA ALA A 141 6.86 -4.51 -3.52
C ALA A 141 7.57 -4.73 -4.88
N VAL A 142 7.04 -5.66 -5.67
CA VAL A 142 7.55 -5.95 -7.02
C VAL A 142 7.30 -4.77 -7.96
N GLU A 143 6.16 -4.11 -7.86
CA GLU A 143 5.89 -2.89 -8.63
C GLU A 143 6.81 -1.72 -8.23
N LEU A 144 7.12 -1.56 -6.94
CA LEU A 144 8.14 -0.61 -6.49
C LEU A 144 9.52 -0.95 -7.06
N ALA A 145 9.90 -2.22 -7.08
CA ALA A 145 11.18 -2.66 -7.62
C ALA A 145 11.29 -2.40 -9.13
N LYS A 146 10.20 -2.54 -9.89
CA LYS A 146 10.16 -2.16 -11.32
C LYS A 146 10.30 -0.66 -11.52
N ALA A 147 9.76 0.14 -10.61
CA ALA A 147 9.75 1.59 -10.74
C ALA A 147 11.07 2.25 -10.31
N PHE A 148 11.77 1.68 -9.31
CA PHE A 148 12.94 2.31 -8.68
C PHE A 148 14.21 1.46 -8.67
N GLY A 149 14.09 0.14 -8.85
CA GLY A 149 15.23 -0.79 -8.82
C GLY A 149 15.88 -0.98 -10.19
N GLY A 150 16.81 -1.95 -10.27
CA GLY A 150 17.42 -2.39 -11.52
C GLY A 150 16.66 -3.55 -12.18
N ASP A 151 17.15 -4.01 -13.34
CA ASP A 151 16.50 -5.06 -14.13
C ASP A 151 16.28 -6.38 -13.36
N SER A 152 17.17 -6.72 -12.43
CA SER A 152 17.08 -7.92 -11.61
C SER A 152 16.23 -7.75 -10.34
N SER A 153 15.96 -6.51 -9.91
CA SER A 153 15.30 -6.20 -8.64
C SER A 153 13.91 -6.83 -8.51
N PRO A 154 12.99 -6.78 -9.51
CA PRO A 154 11.66 -7.37 -9.38
C PRO A 154 11.69 -8.87 -9.07
N ARG A 155 12.59 -9.61 -9.74
CA ARG A 155 12.75 -11.06 -9.52
C ARG A 155 13.35 -11.34 -8.15
N PHE A 156 14.37 -10.57 -7.77
CA PHE A 156 15.03 -10.70 -6.47
C PHE A 156 14.06 -10.46 -5.31
N ILE A 157 13.34 -9.33 -5.31
CA ILE A 157 12.36 -8.99 -4.27
C ILE A 157 11.27 -10.05 -4.15
N ASN A 158 10.71 -10.51 -5.28
CA ASN A 158 9.68 -11.54 -5.26
C ASN A 158 10.20 -12.86 -4.65
N GLY A 159 11.44 -13.25 -4.98
CA GLY A 159 12.06 -14.47 -4.45
C GLY A 159 12.25 -14.41 -2.94
N VAL A 160 12.83 -13.32 -2.43
CA VAL A 160 13.11 -13.13 -1.00
C VAL A 160 11.81 -13.08 -0.19
N LEU A 161 10.83 -12.28 -0.62
CA LEU A 161 9.56 -12.14 0.12
C LEU A 161 8.70 -13.40 0.05
N GLY A 162 8.72 -14.12 -1.07
CA GLY A 162 8.04 -15.41 -1.20
C GLY A 162 8.59 -16.44 -0.21
N ALA A 163 9.92 -16.61 -0.18
CA ALA A 163 10.57 -17.53 0.76
C ALA A 163 10.33 -17.17 2.23
N ALA A 164 10.36 -15.87 2.55
CA ALA A 164 10.06 -15.39 3.90
C ALA A 164 8.62 -15.70 4.32
N LEU A 165 7.65 -15.47 3.44
CA LEU A 165 6.23 -15.73 3.71
C LEU A 165 5.95 -17.23 3.91
N ASP A 166 6.55 -18.09 3.10
CA ASP A 166 6.40 -19.55 3.24
C ASP A 166 6.98 -20.04 4.57
N SER A 167 8.12 -19.48 5.00
CA SER A 167 8.71 -19.80 6.30
C SER A 167 7.82 -19.34 7.48
N ILE A 168 7.21 -18.17 7.38
CA ILE A 168 6.29 -17.65 8.40
C ILE A 168 5.07 -18.57 8.53
N HIS A 169 4.47 -18.99 7.41
CA HIS A 169 3.33 -19.92 7.44
C HIS A 169 3.71 -21.28 8.03
N ASN A 170 4.87 -21.85 7.66
CA ASN A 170 5.30 -23.17 8.14
C ASN A 170 5.69 -23.21 9.63
N LYS A 171 5.91 -22.07 10.28
CA LYS A 171 6.16 -21.99 11.74
C LYS A 171 4.88 -21.88 12.57
N LEU A 172 3.73 -21.64 11.92
CA LEU A 172 2.43 -21.45 12.56
C LEU A 172 1.47 -22.63 12.35
N VAL A 173 1.90 -23.66 11.61
CA VAL A 173 1.16 -24.91 11.33
C VAL A 173 1.86 -26.08 12.00
#